data_AF-A0A964YPK0-F1
#
_entry.id   AF-A0A964YPK0-F1
#
_cell.length_a   1.000
_cell.length_b   1.000
_cell.length_c   1.000
_cell.angle_alpha   90.00
_cell.angle_beta   90.00
_cell.angle_gamma   90.00
#
_symmetry.space_group_name_H-M   'P 1'
#
loop_
_entity.id
_entity.type
_entity.pdbx_description
1 polymer ?
#
loop_
_entity_poly.entity_id
_entity_poly.type
_entity_poly.pdbx_seq_one_letter_code
_entity_poly.pdbx_strand_id
1 'polypeptide(L)'
;PAKITSMEIHEEDKRVKVFLKPDQVSLAIGRGGNNIKLAGKLVGYEIDVYREGESDIEDVDLEEFIDEIDGWIIDELKAVGCDTAKAVLDMSVEELVKRTDLEKETIEEVFRILNAEFE
;
A
#
# COMPACT_ATOMS: atom_id res chain seq x y z
N PRO A 1 10.56 -14.31 21.18
CA PRO A 1 9.57 -13.22 20.99
C PRO A 1 9.72 -12.70 19.57
N ALA A 2 8.62 -12.43 18.86
CA ALA A 2 8.69 -11.92 17.49
C ALA A 2 9.19 -10.47 17.46
N LYS A 3 9.92 -10.10 16.40
CA LYS A 3 10.37 -8.73 16.17
C LYS A 3 9.61 -8.11 15.01
N ILE A 4 8.85 -7.05 15.28
CA ILE A 4 8.15 -6.26 14.27
C ILE A 4 9.14 -5.41 13.45
N THR A 5 8.88 -5.25 12.16
CA THR A 5 9.60 -4.28 11.33
C THR A 5 8.91 -2.92 11.40
N SER A 6 7.64 -2.87 11.01
CA SER A 6 6.81 -1.66 11.02
C SER A 6 5.38 -1.99 11.47
N MET A 7 4.64 -0.96 11.85
CA MET A 7 3.23 -1.07 12.22
C MET A 7 2.47 0.17 11.78
N GLU A 8 1.22 -0.03 11.34
CA GLU A 8 0.28 1.02 10.98
C GLU A 8 -0.95 0.89 11.88
N ILE A 9 -1.39 2.00 12.45
CA ILE A 9 -2.49 2.05 13.43
C ILE A 9 -3.64 2.82 12.81
N HIS A 10 -4.76 2.14 12.62
CA HIS A 10 -6.03 2.75 12.18
C HIS A 10 -6.91 2.94 13.40
N GLU A 11 -6.91 4.16 13.95
CA GLU A 11 -7.66 4.49 15.17
C GLU A 11 -9.18 4.45 14.96
N GLU A 12 -9.67 4.73 13.74
CA GLU A 12 -11.09 4.74 13.40
C GLU A 12 -11.71 3.33 13.46
N ASP A 13 -11.02 2.34 12.87
CA ASP A 13 -11.46 0.94 12.83
C ASP A 13 -10.99 0.10 14.03
N LYS A 14 -10.21 0.70 14.94
CA LYS A 14 -9.49 -0.02 16.01
C LYS A 14 -8.70 -1.21 15.48
N ARG A 15 -8.01 -1.00 14.38
CA ARG A 15 -7.18 -2.00 13.70
C ARG A 15 -5.72 -1.61 13.67
N VAL A 16 -4.84 -2.59 13.77
CA VAL A 16 -3.40 -2.41 13.70
C VAL A 16 -2.83 -3.41 12.71
N LYS A 17 -2.22 -2.91 11.63
CA LYS A 17 -1.47 -3.73 10.68
C LYS A 17 -0.02 -3.83 11.18
N VAL A 18 0.52 -5.04 11.26
CA VAL A 18 1.87 -5.29 11.75
C VAL A 18 2.65 -6.04 10.68
N PHE A 19 3.74 -5.44 10.22
CA PHE A 19 4.59 -6.01 9.18
C PHE A 19 5.80 -6.69 9.80
N LEU A 20 6.01 -7.94 9.40
CA LEU A 20 6.97 -8.85 9.99
C LEU A 20 7.72 -9.58 8.90
N LYS A 21 9.01 -9.85 9.14
CA LYS A 21 9.77 -10.74 8.26
C LYS A 21 9.12 -12.14 8.23
N PRO A 22 9.22 -12.88 7.11
CA PRO A 22 8.58 -14.20 6.97
C PRO A 22 8.88 -15.18 8.11
N ASP A 23 10.11 -15.16 8.64
CA ASP A 23 10.56 -15.97 9.77
C ASP A 23 9.96 -15.56 11.12
N GLN A 24 9.52 -14.29 11.24
CA GLN A 24 8.91 -13.73 12.45
C GLN A 24 7.39 -13.87 12.50
N VAL A 25 6.71 -14.08 11.36
CA VAL A 25 5.24 -14.23 11.29
C VAL A 25 4.75 -15.38 12.15
N SER A 26 5.37 -16.56 12.05
CA SER A 26 4.96 -17.73 12.83
C SER A 26 5.13 -17.50 14.34
N LEU A 27 6.21 -16.82 14.73
CA LEU A 27 6.47 -16.43 16.12
C LEU A 27 5.46 -15.39 16.62
N ALA A 28 5.03 -14.48 15.75
CA ALA A 28 4.06 -13.43 16.07
C ALA A 28 2.66 -14.02 16.29
N ILE A 29 2.20 -14.90 15.38
CA ILE A 29 0.91 -15.61 15.47
C ILE A 29 0.86 -16.50 16.72
N GLY A 30 1.95 -17.22 16.98
CA GLY A 30 2.02 -18.20 18.06
C GLY A 30 1.14 -19.45 17.79
N ARG A 31 1.27 -20.47 18.64
CA ARG A 31 0.56 -21.74 18.46
C ARG A 31 -0.95 -21.53 18.51
N GLY A 32 -1.64 -21.80 17.41
CA GLY A 32 -3.09 -21.62 17.28
C GLY A 32 -3.58 -20.16 17.26
N GLY A 33 -2.68 -19.20 16.98
CA GLY A 33 -3.04 -17.77 16.96
C GLY A 33 -3.21 -17.13 18.34
N ASN A 34 -2.82 -17.83 19.42
CA ASN A 34 -3.04 -17.36 20.78
C ASN A 34 -2.28 -16.06 21.10
N ASN A 35 -1.10 -15.86 20.50
CA ASN A 35 -0.26 -14.72 20.83
C ASN A 35 -0.86 -13.41 20.28
N ILE A 36 -1.31 -13.41 19.02
CA ILE A 36 -2.02 -12.27 18.41
C ILE A 36 -3.36 -12.03 19.11
N LYS A 37 -4.14 -13.09 19.39
CA LYS A 37 -5.45 -12.95 20.05
C LYS A 37 -5.35 -12.34 21.44
N LEU A 38 -4.35 -12.72 22.22
CA LEU A 38 -4.11 -12.16 23.56
C LEU A 38 -3.63 -10.72 23.46
N ALA A 39 -2.71 -10.42 22.53
CA ALA A 39 -2.24 -9.07 22.29
C ALA A 39 -3.39 -8.15 21.90
N GLY A 40 -4.22 -8.54 20.92
CA GLY A 40 -5.38 -7.75 20.49
C GLY A 40 -6.38 -7.49 21.60
N LYS A 41 -6.64 -8.48 22.46
CA LYS A 41 -7.48 -8.29 23.67
C LYS A 41 -6.86 -7.36 24.70
N LEU A 42 -5.54 -7.35 24.84
CA LEU A 42 -4.83 -6.50 25.79
C LEU A 42 -4.86 -5.03 25.35
N VAL A 43 -4.65 -4.78 24.05
CA VAL A 43 -4.64 -3.42 23.51
C VAL A 43 -6.05 -2.92 23.15
N GLY A 44 -7.02 -3.82 22.96
CA GLY A 44 -8.37 -3.46 22.52
C GLY A 44 -8.47 -3.16 21.02
N TYR A 45 -7.50 -3.61 20.23
CA TYR A 45 -7.42 -3.46 18.79
C TYR A 45 -7.41 -4.84 18.13
N GLU A 46 -7.93 -4.92 16.91
CA GLU A 46 -7.71 -6.08 16.05
C GLU A 46 -6.32 -5.95 15.40
N ILE A 47 -5.51 -7.02 15.48
CA ILE A 47 -4.13 -7.02 15.02
C ILE A 47 -4.03 -7.95 13.82
N ASP A 48 -3.75 -7.36 12.66
CA ASP A 48 -3.50 -8.08 11.42
C ASP A 48 -2.01 -8.17 11.16
N VAL A 49 -1.54 -9.37 10.81
CA VAL A 49 -0.11 -9.66 10.61
C VAL A 49 0.17 -9.90 9.15
N TYR A 50 1.03 -9.05 8.59
CA TYR A 50 1.46 -9.08 7.20
C TYR A 50 2.93 -9.44 7.09
N ARG A 51 3.27 -10.06 5.96
CA ARG A 51 4.68 -10.27 5.63
C ARG A 51 5.24 -8.95 5.12
N GLU A 52 6.46 -8.63 5.53
CA GLU A 52 7.24 -7.53 4.96
C GLU A 52 7.29 -7.72 3.43
N GLY A 53 6.69 -6.77 2.70
CA GLY A 53 6.49 -6.83 1.24
C GLY A 53 5.03 -6.95 0.77
N GLU A 54 4.06 -7.20 1.65
CA GLU A 54 2.62 -7.05 1.36
C GLU A 54 2.18 -5.63 1.73
N SER A 55 2.56 -4.64 0.92
CA SER A 55 2.17 -3.23 1.08
C SER A 55 0.80 -2.91 0.44
N ASP A 56 -0.11 -3.89 0.37
CA ASP A 56 -1.15 -3.93 -0.67
C ASP A 56 -2.58 -3.76 -0.14
N ILE A 57 -2.80 -3.05 0.98
CA ILE A 57 -4.14 -2.99 1.61
C ILE A 57 -4.76 -1.59 1.54
N GLU A 58 -3.99 -0.60 1.12
CA GLU A 58 -4.46 0.76 0.82
C GLU A 58 -4.07 1.19 -0.58
N ASP A 59 -3.60 0.26 -1.40
CA ASP A 59 -3.21 0.59 -2.76
C ASP A 59 -4.40 0.38 -3.68
N VAL A 60 -4.83 1.47 -4.31
CA VAL A 60 -5.95 1.48 -5.24
C VAL A 60 -5.39 1.16 -6.63
N ASP A 61 -5.99 0.19 -7.34
CA ASP A 61 -5.61 -0.13 -8.72
C ASP A 61 -5.87 1.10 -9.60
N LEU A 62 -4.95 1.40 -10.52
CA LEU A 62 -5.15 2.51 -11.45
C LEU A 62 -6.43 2.35 -12.29
N GLU A 63 -6.94 1.12 -12.46
CA GLU A 63 -8.22 0.88 -13.15
C GLU A 63 -9.44 1.51 -12.45
N GLU A 64 -9.38 1.79 -11.15
CA GLU A 64 -10.45 2.51 -10.45
C GLU A 64 -10.52 3.99 -10.89
N PHE A 65 -9.45 4.53 -11.49
CA PHE A 65 -9.36 5.93 -11.92
C PHE A 65 -9.70 6.15 -13.39
N ILE A 66 -10.26 5.16 -14.10
CA ILE A 66 -10.60 5.28 -15.54
C ILE A 66 -11.60 6.42 -15.81
N ASP A 67 -12.40 6.81 -14.80
CA ASP A 67 -13.34 7.93 -14.91
C ASP A 67 -12.65 9.32 -14.84
N GLU A 68 -11.44 9.39 -14.28
CA GLU A 68 -10.69 10.64 -14.05
C GLU A 68 -9.41 10.75 -14.88
N ILE A 69 -8.78 9.61 -15.19
CA ILE A 69 -7.55 9.49 -15.96
C ILE A 69 -7.86 8.75 -17.26
N ASP A 70 -7.37 9.26 -18.39
CA ASP A 70 -7.56 8.58 -19.67
C ASP A 70 -6.96 7.16 -19.64
N GLY A 71 -7.71 6.16 -20.14
CA GLY A 71 -7.27 4.77 -20.13
C GLY A 71 -5.92 4.50 -20.81
N TRP A 72 -5.57 5.26 -21.85
CA TRP A 72 -4.27 5.12 -22.52
C TRP A 72 -3.09 5.57 -21.64
N ILE A 73 -3.31 6.50 -20.71
CA ILE A 73 -2.31 6.93 -19.72
C ILE A 73 -2.12 5.83 -18.68
N ILE A 74 -3.21 5.20 -18.24
CA ILE A 74 -3.17 4.07 -17.30
C ILE A 74 -2.40 2.90 -17.92
N ASP A 75 -2.68 2.56 -19.18
CA ASP A 75 -1.98 1.49 -19.90
C ASP A 75 -0.46 1.76 -19.97
N GLU A 76 -0.07 3.02 -20.18
CA GLU A 76 1.35 3.43 -20.24
C GLU A 76 2.03 3.33 -18.87
N LEU A 77 1.35 3.72 -17.79
CA LEU A 77 1.85 3.56 -16.42
C LEU A 77 1.98 2.09 -16.03
N LYS A 78 0.99 1.26 -16.39
CA LYS A 78 1.03 -0.20 -16.21
C LYS A 78 2.18 -0.84 -17.00
N ALA A 79 2.48 -0.35 -18.20
CA ALA A 79 3.61 -0.85 -19.00
C ALA A 79 4.98 -0.62 -18.31
N VAL A 80 5.08 0.39 -17.45
CA VAL A 80 6.28 0.68 -16.64
C VAL A 80 6.30 -0.14 -15.33
N GLY A 81 5.23 -0.87 -15.02
CA GLY A 81 5.06 -1.65 -13.80
C GLY A 81 4.47 -0.85 -12.64
N CYS A 82 3.83 0.29 -12.94
CA CYS A 82 3.06 1.05 -11.97
C CYS A 82 1.59 0.65 -12.12
N ASP A 83 1.20 -0.43 -11.45
CA ASP A 83 -0.17 -0.95 -11.55
C ASP A 83 -1.14 -0.27 -10.58
N THR A 84 -0.60 0.49 -9.63
CA THR A 84 -1.35 1.03 -8.50
C THR A 84 -1.00 2.50 -8.22
N ALA A 85 -1.92 3.21 -7.58
CA ALA A 85 -1.77 4.64 -7.30
C ALA A 85 -0.52 4.94 -6.45
N LYS A 86 -0.22 4.11 -5.44
CA LYS A 86 0.97 4.28 -4.61
C LYS A 86 2.26 4.00 -5.39
N ALA A 87 2.27 3.00 -6.27
CA ALA A 87 3.43 2.74 -7.12
C ALA A 87 3.77 3.91 -8.04
N VAL A 88 2.75 4.64 -8.52
CA VAL A 88 2.93 5.88 -9.27
C VAL A 88 3.48 6.98 -8.36
N LEU A 89 2.87 7.21 -7.19
CA LEU A 89 3.26 8.27 -6.24
C LEU A 89 4.65 8.06 -5.62
N ASP A 90 5.12 6.82 -5.49
CA ASP A 90 6.46 6.48 -4.99
C ASP A 90 7.57 6.80 -6.01
N MET A 91 7.23 7.00 -7.29
CA MET A 91 8.17 7.39 -8.33
C MET A 91 8.23 8.90 -8.51
N SER A 92 9.39 9.42 -8.91
CA SER A 92 9.50 10.86 -9.27
C SER A 92 8.94 11.13 -10.65
N VAL A 93 8.34 12.31 -10.84
CA VAL A 93 7.85 12.80 -12.15
C VAL A 93 8.92 12.67 -13.23
N GLU A 94 10.19 13.00 -12.95
CA GLU A 94 11.27 12.88 -13.93
C GLU A 94 11.59 11.44 -14.36
N GLU A 95 11.29 10.45 -13.51
CA GLU A 95 11.53 9.04 -13.82
C GLU A 95 10.39 8.47 -14.66
N LEU A 96 9.15 8.88 -14.36
CA LEU A 96 7.99 8.54 -15.17
C LEU A 96 8.13 9.12 -16.58
N VAL A 97 8.45 10.41 -16.73
CA VAL A 97 8.69 11.04 -18.05
C VAL A 97 9.77 10.34 -18.89
N LYS A 98 10.73 9.65 -18.25
CA LYS A 98 11.78 8.91 -18.98
C LYS A 98 11.36 7.49 -19.39
N ARG A 99 10.43 6.90 -18.64
CA ARG A 99 10.02 5.51 -18.83
C ARG A 99 8.71 5.38 -19.59
N THR A 100 7.90 6.43 -19.58
CA THR A 100 6.67 6.57 -20.36
C THR A 100 6.86 7.61 -21.45
N ASP A 101 6.04 7.55 -22.49
CA ASP A 101 5.95 8.60 -23.51
C ASP A 101 5.01 9.77 -23.08
N LEU A 102 4.75 9.93 -21.78
CA LEU A 102 3.85 10.95 -21.24
C LEU A 102 4.55 12.30 -21.05
N GLU A 103 3.82 13.37 -21.32
CA GLU A 103 4.29 14.72 -21.02
C GLU A 103 4.31 14.98 -19.51
N LYS A 104 5.24 15.84 -19.09
CA LYS A 104 5.38 16.20 -17.66
C LYS A 104 4.08 16.76 -17.08
N GLU A 105 3.35 17.58 -17.84
CA GLU A 105 2.07 18.16 -17.39
C GLU A 105 1.02 17.08 -17.12
N THR A 106 0.96 16.05 -17.97
CA THR A 106 0.06 14.90 -17.80
C THR A 106 0.38 14.11 -16.53
N ILE A 107 1.66 13.85 -16.26
CA ILE A 107 2.06 13.14 -15.04
C ILE A 107 1.75 13.97 -13.80
N GLU A 108 1.97 15.29 -13.84
CA GLU A 108 1.61 16.19 -12.72
C GLU A 108 0.09 16.23 -12.47
N GLU A 109 -0.73 16.12 -13.52
CA GLU A 109 -2.18 16.00 -13.41
C GLU A 109 -2.60 14.67 -12.77
N VAL A 110 -2.03 13.54 -13.23
CA VAL A 110 -2.24 12.23 -12.60
C VAL A 110 -1.87 12.26 -11.13
N PHE A 111 -0.71 12.81 -10.77
CA PHE A 111 -0.29 12.94 -9.37
C PHE A 111 -1.29 13.76 -8.54
N ARG A 112 -1.91 14.79 -9.12
CA ARG A 112 -2.91 15.60 -8.42
C ARG A 112 -4.19 14.81 -8.17
N ILE A 113 -4.67 14.07 -9.17
CA ILE A 113 -5.86 13.21 -9.05
C ILE A 113 -5.61 12.14 -7.99
N LEU A 114 -4.49 11.42 -8.11
CA LEU A 114 -4.12 10.39 -7.14
C LEU A 114 -3.98 10.97 -5.73
N ASN A 115 -3.28 12.09 -5.52
CA ASN A 115 -3.19 12.67 -4.17
C ASN A 115 -4.54 13.13 -3.61
N ALA A 116 -5.47 13.59 -4.45
CA ALA A 116 -6.79 14.05 -4.01
C ALA A 116 -7.67 12.92 -3.48
N GLU A 117 -7.50 11.69 -3.97
CA GLU A 117 -8.23 10.51 -3.47
C GLU A 117 -7.62 9.90 -2.20
N PHE A 118 -6.36 10.24 -1.87
CA PHE A 118 -5.67 9.76 -0.66
C PHE A 118 -5.69 10.78 0.51
N GLU A 119 -6.21 12.00 0.31
CA GLU A 119 -6.47 13.02 1.36
C GLU A 119 -7.91 12.98 1.90
#